data_AF-A0A2M7EX01-F1
#
_entry.id   AF-A0A2M7EX01-F1
#
_cell.length_a   1.000
_cell.length_b   1.000
_cell.length_c   1.000
_cell.angle_alpha   90.00
_cell.angle_beta   90.00
_cell.angle_gamma   90.00
#
_symmetry.space_group_name_H-M   'P 1'
#
loop_
_entity.id
_entity.type
_entity.pdbx_description
1 polymer ?
#
loop_
_entity_poly.entity_id
_entity_poly.type
_entity_poly.pdbx_seq_one_letter_code
_entity_poly.pdbx_strand_id
1 'polypeptide(L)'
;MMMNLGLKWPPNLARVVTSVLFVVSFGLPVAVEAQVSVSPQEHGPQQQEFVHGAPQVPSLEWTLAAGGRIYDNWWEALDRDEPEGTNPAYPASAKQEGAGTWRCKECHGWDYLGAEGIYRKGSHFTGIKGVMGARGLPPEALMATLRDANHPYTPEMIADEEMLRVAVFLSQGLVDMRSFINYETRKVIAGSGDFTRGRAIFQTTCAACHGFDGRALDWGAPGEHNYVGTEAQELPDEVFNKISNAHPGAAMINTRAFSVEDRVSLMNYIATLPDTIDE
;
A
#
# COMPACT_ATOMS: atom_id res chain seq x y z
N MET A 1 -42.43 7.17 70.40
CA MET A 1 -42.13 6.35 71.60
C MET A 1 -40.90 5.51 71.28
N MET A 2 -39.91 5.57 72.16
CA MET A 2 -38.61 4.90 72.19
C MET A 2 -38.41 3.66 71.30
N MET A 3 -37.25 3.56 70.65
CA MET A 3 -36.27 2.55 71.02
C MET A 3 -34.86 2.87 70.47
N ASN A 4 -33.91 2.70 71.38
CA ASN A 4 -32.50 3.05 71.33
C ASN A 4 -31.73 1.74 71.39
N LEU A 5 -30.81 1.50 70.44
CA LEU A 5 -29.79 0.45 70.55
C LEU A 5 -28.49 1.02 69.96
N GLY A 6 -27.59 1.42 70.86
CA GLY A 6 -26.23 1.77 70.50
C GLY A 6 -25.34 0.54 70.33
N LEU A 7 -24.18 0.69 69.68
CA LEU A 7 -22.91 0.20 70.21
C LEU A 7 -21.70 0.78 69.45
N LYS A 8 -20.92 1.57 70.20
CA LYS A 8 -19.45 1.65 70.33
C LYS A 8 -18.55 1.55 69.08
N TRP A 9 -17.78 2.63 68.87
CA TRP A 9 -16.49 2.66 68.16
C TRP A 9 -15.32 2.22 69.05
N PRO A 10 -14.25 1.66 68.48
CA PRO A 10 -12.89 1.78 69.01
C PRO A 10 -12.00 2.70 68.14
N PRO A 11 -11.00 3.37 68.74
CA PRO A 11 -10.10 4.30 68.04
C PRO A 11 -8.85 3.58 67.55
N ASN A 12 -8.35 3.95 66.36
CA ASN A 12 -6.92 4.12 66.09
C ASN A 12 -6.73 4.61 64.65
N LEU A 13 -6.38 5.89 64.54
CA LEU A 13 -5.92 6.56 63.33
C LEU A 13 -4.48 6.12 63.04
N ALA A 14 -4.30 5.18 62.12
CA ALA A 14 -3.04 4.99 61.40
C ALA A 14 -3.22 5.61 60.00
N ARG A 15 -2.49 6.68 59.73
CA ARG A 15 -2.33 7.26 58.39
C ARG A 15 -1.68 6.21 57.49
N VAL A 16 -2.48 5.54 56.66
CA VAL A 16 -1.97 4.81 55.50
C VAL A 16 -1.78 5.84 54.39
N VAL A 17 -0.52 6.18 54.12
CA VAL A 17 -0.12 6.85 52.88
C VAL A 17 -0.31 5.82 51.78
N THR A 18 -1.43 5.87 51.06
CA THR A 18 -1.63 5.05 49.87
C THR A 18 -0.77 5.66 48.76
N SER A 19 0.43 5.15 48.58
CA SER A 19 1.24 5.41 47.40
C SER A 19 0.46 4.96 46.18
N VAL A 20 -0.01 5.92 45.37
CA VAL A 20 -0.54 5.65 44.03
C VAL A 20 0.64 5.23 43.18
N LEU A 21 0.83 3.92 43.01
CA LEU A 21 1.68 3.38 41.97
C LEU A 21 0.99 3.65 40.62
N PHE A 22 1.47 4.68 39.93
CA PHE A 22 1.26 4.80 38.49
C PHE A 22 1.96 3.61 37.84
N VAL A 23 1.19 2.59 37.44
CA VAL A 23 1.67 1.63 36.45
C VAL A 23 1.65 2.38 35.12
N VAL A 24 2.76 3.02 34.79
CA VAL A 24 3.04 3.42 33.42
C VAL A 24 3.30 2.13 32.67
N SER A 25 2.25 1.59 32.05
CA SER A 25 2.40 0.57 31.02
C SER A 25 3.19 1.22 29.89
N PHE A 26 4.51 1.03 29.90
CA PHE A 26 5.32 1.20 28.71
C PHE A 26 4.84 0.13 27.72
N GLY A 27 3.87 0.50 26.89
CA GLY A 27 3.61 -0.21 25.65
C GLY A 27 4.92 -0.18 24.88
N LEU A 28 5.59 -1.33 24.83
CA LEU A 28 6.70 -1.52 23.89
C LEU A 28 6.14 -1.18 22.51
N PRO A 29 6.82 -0.34 21.72
CA PRO A 29 6.43 -0.18 20.34
C PRO A 29 6.54 -1.56 19.71
N VAL A 30 5.40 -2.11 19.29
CA VAL A 30 5.39 -3.22 18.35
C VAL A 30 6.10 -2.66 17.14
N ALA A 31 7.34 -3.12 16.93
CA ALA A 31 8.00 -2.90 15.67
C ALA A 31 7.09 -3.58 14.65
N VAL A 32 6.46 -2.77 13.79
CA VAL A 32 5.87 -3.27 12.56
C VAL A 32 7.06 -3.80 11.77
N GLU A 33 7.37 -5.08 11.97
CA GLU A 33 8.27 -5.83 11.11
C GLU A 33 7.73 -5.71 9.69
N ALA A 34 8.65 -5.57 8.73
CA ALA A 34 8.31 -5.45 7.32
C ALA A 34 7.32 -6.57 6.98
N GLN A 35 6.11 -6.20 6.59
CA GLN A 35 5.09 -7.13 6.14
C GLN A 35 5.74 -8.05 5.11
N VAL A 36 5.92 -9.31 5.48
CA VAL A 36 6.20 -10.39 4.54
C VAL A 36 5.08 -10.29 3.52
N SER A 37 5.43 -10.00 2.26
CA SER A 37 4.48 -10.07 1.17
C SER A 37 3.90 -11.48 1.19
N VAL A 38 2.65 -11.61 1.65
CA VAL A 38 1.89 -12.84 1.50
C VAL A 38 1.96 -13.18 0.01
N SER A 39 2.30 -14.43 -0.32
CA SER A 39 2.43 -14.88 -1.70
C SER A 39 1.20 -14.42 -2.49
N PRO A 40 1.35 -13.75 -3.64
CA PRO A 40 0.22 -13.36 -4.48
C PRO A 40 -0.72 -14.55 -4.67
N GLN A 41 -2.03 -14.31 -4.65
CA GLN A 41 -2.98 -15.39 -4.87
C GLN A 41 -2.71 -16.03 -6.23
N GLU A 42 -2.33 -17.31 -6.22
CA GLU A 42 -1.92 -18.02 -7.44
C GLU A 42 -3.03 -17.98 -8.49
N HIS A 43 -2.69 -17.52 -9.69
CA HIS A 43 -3.61 -17.48 -10.81
C HIS A 43 -3.67 -18.83 -11.55
N GLY A 44 -4.81 -19.15 -12.16
CA GLY A 44 -4.93 -20.33 -13.01
C GLY A 44 -4.10 -20.22 -14.30
N PRO A 45 -3.79 -21.33 -14.98
CA PRO A 45 -3.04 -21.33 -16.25
C PRO A 45 -3.66 -20.43 -17.33
N GLN A 46 -4.98 -20.24 -17.31
CA GLN A 46 -5.71 -19.42 -18.28
C GLN A 46 -5.53 -17.92 -18.04
N GLN A 47 -5.07 -17.51 -16.86
CA GLN A 47 -4.88 -16.10 -16.50
C GLN A 47 -3.44 -15.63 -16.72
N GLN A 48 -2.52 -16.55 -17.05
CA GLN A 48 -1.10 -16.26 -17.23
C GLN A 48 -0.83 -15.14 -18.24
N GLU A 49 -1.52 -15.16 -19.38
CA GLU A 49 -1.37 -14.12 -20.40
C GLU A 49 -1.79 -12.73 -19.88
N PHE A 50 -2.79 -12.65 -19.00
CA PHE A 50 -3.20 -11.39 -18.39
C PHE A 50 -2.19 -10.91 -17.33
N VAL A 51 -1.64 -11.83 -16.55
CA VAL A 51 -0.75 -11.50 -15.44
C VAL A 51 0.62 -11.08 -15.94
N HIS A 52 1.29 -11.91 -16.75
CA HIS A 52 2.67 -11.67 -17.20
C HIS A 52 2.82 -11.39 -18.70
N GLY A 53 1.75 -11.57 -19.49
CA GLY A 53 1.78 -11.31 -20.91
C GLY A 53 1.64 -9.82 -21.29
N ALA A 54 1.74 -9.57 -22.59
CA ALA A 54 1.51 -8.26 -23.20
C ALA A 54 0.59 -8.40 -24.43
N PRO A 55 -0.36 -7.47 -24.63
CA PRO A 55 -1.19 -7.46 -25.83
C PRO A 55 -0.32 -7.13 -27.05
N GLN A 56 -0.68 -7.69 -28.21
CA GLN A 56 0.02 -7.45 -29.47
C GLN A 56 0.01 -5.97 -29.89
N VAL A 57 -1.03 -5.24 -29.51
CA VAL A 57 -1.18 -3.80 -29.75
C VAL A 57 -1.50 -3.14 -28.42
N PRO A 58 -0.50 -2.68 -27.65
CA PRO A 58 -0.72 -2.10 -26.33
C PRO A 58 -1.42 -0.75 -26.43
N SER A 59 -2.47 -0.55 -25.61
CA SER A 59 -3.02 0.78 -25.37
C SER A 59 -2.15 1.56 -24.39
N LEU A 60 -2.38 2.88 -24.29
CA LEU A 60 -1.70 3.69 -23.28
C LEU A 60 -2.08 3.23 -21.87
N GLU A 61 -3.36 2.97 -21.60
CA GLU A 61 -3.87 2.52 -20.31
C GLU A 61 -3.22 1.21 -19.86
N TRP A 62 -3.10 0.24 -20.78
CA TRP A 62 -2.37 -0.99 -20.49
C TRP A 62 -0.89 -0.72 -20.21
N THR A 63 -0.24 0.13 -21.00
CA THR A 63 1.17 0.50 -20.80
C THR A 63 1.41 1.14 -19.44
N LEU A 64 0.51 2.04 -19.02
CA LEU A 64 0.55 2.68 -17.70
C LEU A 64 0.32 1.69 -16.56
N ALA A 65 -0.62 0.75 -16.71
CA ALA A 65 -0.86 -0.29 -15.73
C ALA A 65 0.37 -1.20 -15.60
N ALA A 66 0.91 -1.68 -16.72
CA ALA A 66 2.10 -2.52 -16.75
C ALA A 66 3.32 -1.83 -16.10
N GLY A 67 3.59 -0.57 -16.44
CA GLY A 67 4.66 0.22 -15.82
C GLY A 67 4.45 0.43 -14.32
N GLY A 68 3.21 0.63 -13.88
CA GLY A 68 2.87 0.73 -12.46
C GLY A 68 3.04 -0.57 -11.68
N ARG A 69 2.75 -1.74 -12.28
CA ARG A 69 3.05 -3.05 -11.68
C ARG A 69 4.55 -3.26 -11.51
N ILE A 70 5.33 -2.89 -12.52
CA ILE A 70 6.80 -2.98 -12.45
C ILE A 70 7.36 -2.05 -11.36
N TYR A 71 6.79 -0.84 -11.22
CA TYR A 71 7.14 0.08 -10.14
C TYR A 71 6.85 -0.49 -8.73
N ASP A 72 5.74 -1.21 -8.59
CA ASP A 72 5.37 -1.92 -7.36
C ASP A 72 6.37 -3.07 -7.07
N ASN A 73 6.36 -4.09 -7.92
CA ASN A 73 7.19 -5.28 -7.78
C ASN A 73 7.54 -5.83 -9.17
N TRP A 74 8.76 -5.56 -9.64
CA TRP A 74 9.15 -5.86 -11.02
C TRP A 74 9.30 -7.35 -11.29
N TRP A 75 9.77 -8.15 -10.34
CA TRP A 75 10.00 -9.57 -10.57
C TRP A 75 8.69 -10.34 -10.61
N GLU A 76 7.74 -10.03 -9.72
CA GLU A 76 6.37 -10.55 -9.80
C GLU A 76 5.61 -10.01 -11.02
N ALA A 77 5.86 -8.77 -11.46
CA ALA A 77 5.19 -8.25 -12.65
C ALA A 77 5.68 -8.92 -13.94
N LEU A 78 6.94 -9.36 -13.99
CA LEU A 78 7.62 -9.84 -15.20
C LEU A 78 7.90 -11.35 -15.19
N ASP A 79 7.40 -12.09 -14.20
CA ASP A 79 7.63 -13.54 -14.02
C ASP A 79 9.13 -13.88 -13.98
N ARG A 80 9.87 -13.17 -13.11
CA ARG A 80 11.31 -13.34 -12.92
C ARG A 80 11.64 -13.78 -11.51
N ASP A 81 12.82 -14.38 -11.37
CA ASP A 81 13.38 -14.69 -10.07
C ASP A 81 13.54 -13.43 -9.22
N GLU A 82 13.19 -13.55 -7.95
CA GLU A 82 13.41 -12.51 -6.96
C GLU A 82 14.91 -12.13 -6.89
N PRO A 83 15.26 -10.83 -6.88
CA PRO A 83 16.65 -10.42 -6.78
C PRO A 83 17.25 -10.76 -5.42
N GLU A 84 18.46 -11.32 -5.43
CA GLU A 84 19.18 -11.64 -4.22
C GLU A 84 19.84 -10.40 -3.57
N GLY A 85 19.81 -10.36 -2.24
CA GLY A 85 20.50 -9.36 -1.43
C GLY A 85 19.91 -7.96 -1.50
N THR A 86 20.56 -7.02 -0.82
CA THR A 86 20.15 -5.62 -0.77
C THR A 86 20.61 -4.88 -2.02
N ASN A 87 19.72 -4.06 -2.60
CA ASN A 87 20.03 -3.21 -3.74
C ASN A 87 21.23 -2.31 -3.40
N PRO A 88 22.32 -2.32 -4.19
CA PRO A 88 23.51 -1.50 -3.92
C PRO A 88 23.27 0.01 -3.85
N ALA A 89 22.20 0.49 -4.49
CA ALA A 89 21.79 1.91 -4.44
C ALA A 89 20.92 2.24 -3.21
N TYR A 90 20.48 1.23 -2.45
CA TYR A 90 19.70 1.46 -1.24
C TYR A 90 20.57 2.10 -0.15
N PRO A 91 20.14 3.22 0.48
CA PRO A 91 21.00 3.95 1.40
C PRO A 91 21.38 3.10 2.62
N ALA A 92 22.68 3.06 2.96
CA ALA A 92 23.17 2.32 4.12
C ALA A 92 22.59 2.81 5.48
N SER A 93 22.03 4.03 5.51
CA SER A 93 21.33 4.58 6.68
C SER A 93 19.86 4.18 6.78
N ALA A 94 19.28 3.61 5.71
CA ALA A 94 17.90 3.13 5.68
C ALA A 94 17.81 1.74 6.33
N LYS A 95 16.59 1.31 6.68
CA LYS A 95 16.40 0.16 7.59
C LYS A 95 16.04 -1.15 6.91
N GLN A 96 15.56 -1.11 5.66
CA GLN A 96 15.21 -2.35 4.95
C GLN A 96 16.44 -3.03 4.38
N GLU A 97 16.30 -4.33 4.11
CA GLU A 97 17.30 -5.18 3.48
C GLU A 97 16.64 -6.22 2.57
N GLY A 98 17.45 -6.90 1.75
CA GLY A 98 16.98 -7.96 0.86
C GLY A 98 16.18 -7.47 -0.35
N ALA A 99 15.45 -8.40 -0.98
CA ALA A 99 14.77 -8.20 -2.27
C ALA A 99 13.83 -6.98 -2.29
N GLY A 100 13.15 -6.68 -1.18
CA GLY A 100 12.24 -5.53 -1.07
C GLY A 100 12.90 -4.19 -1.42
N THR A 101 14.20 -4.05 -1.23
CA THR A 101 14.98 -2.85 -1.57
C THR A 101 15.17 -2.63 -3.08
N TRP A 102 14.81 -3.61 -3.90
CA TRP A 102 14.81 -3.52 -5.37
C TRP A 102 13.48 -3.05 -5.96
N ARG A 103 12.47 -2.77 -5.13
CA ARG A 103 11.18 -2.24 -5.57
C ARG A 103 11.28 -0.72 -5.71
N CYS A 104 10.80 -0.14 -6.83
CA CYS A 104 10.86 1.31 -7.03
C CYS A 104 10.10 2.07 -5.93
N LYS A 105 8.94 1.52 -5.51
CA LYS A 105 8.16 2.06 -4.39
C LYS A 105 8.95 2.15 -3.08
N GLU A 106 9.95 1.29 -2.85
CA GLU A 106 10.67 1.26 -1.58
C GLU A 106 11.51 2.52 -1.38
N CYS A 107 12.12 3.04 -2.44
CA CYS A 107 12.87 4.29 -2.41
C CYS A 107 11.97 5.51 -2.63
N HIS A 108 10.99 5.41 -3.52
CA HIS A 108 10.22 6.55 -4.04
C HIS A 108 8.81 6.68 -3.47
N GLY A 109 8.41 5.77 -2.59
CA GLY A 109 7.10 5.75 -1.93
C GLY A 109 5.98 5.21 -2.82
N TRP A 110 4.96 4.63 -2.18
CA TRP A 110 3.69 4.30 -2.83
C TRP A 110 2.96 5.50 -3.40
N ASP A 111 3.17 6.64 -2.76
CA ASP A 111 2.58 7.93 -3.08
C ASP A 111 3.44 8.79 -4.01
N TYR A 112 4.54 8.23 -4.51
CA TYR A 112 5.48 8.85 -5.45
C TYR A 112 6.25 10.06 -4.91
N LEU A 113 6.24 10.29 -3.59
CA LEU A 113 6.86 11.46 -2.95
C LEU A 113 8.12 11.11 -2.15
N GLY A 114 8.44 9.83 -1.96
CA GLY A 114 9.65 9.37 -1.26
C GLY A 114 9.78 10.00 0.13
N ALA A 115 10.92 10.64 0.37
CA ALA A 115 11.26 11.33 1.62
C ALA A 115 10.32 12.50 1.99
N GLU A 116 9.56 13.03 1.05
CA GLU A 116 8.56 14.08 1.31
C GLU A 116 7.15 13.51 1.56
N GLY A 117 6.99 12.19 1.38
CA GLY A 117 5.71 11.52 1.32
C GLY A 117 5.31 10.73 2.55
N ILE A 118 4.61 9.63 2.33
CA ILE A 118 4.21 8.69 3.37
C ILE A 118 5.44 8.01 4.01
N TYR A 119 6.53 7.87 3.25
CA TYR A 119 7.81 7.33 3.72
C TYR A 119 8.75 8.38 4.34
N ARG A 120 8.29 9.61 4.63
CA ARG A 120 9.10 10.68 5.25
C ARG A 120 9.69 10.36 6.64
N LYS A 121 9.23 9.27 7.26
CA LYS A 121 9.72 8.73 8.54
C LYS A 121 9.40 7.24 8.63
N GLY A 122 9.94 6.56 9.64
CA GLY A 122 9.63 5.16 9.94
C GLY A 122 10.63 4.19 9.33
N SER A 123 10.20 2.94 9.14
CA SER A 123 11.04 1.84 8.65
C SER A 123 11.38 1.93 7.16
N HIS A 124 10.55 2.62 6.37
CA HIS A 124 10.75 2.81 4.92
C HIS A 124 11.43 4.15 4.56
N PHE A 125 11.88 4.94 5.55
CA PHE A 125 12.54 6.22 5.25
C PHE A 125 13.94 6.00 4.69
N THR A 126 14.15 6.44 3.45
CA THR A 126 15.44 6.35 2.74
C THR A 126 16.14 7.71 2.62
N GLY A 127 15.42 8.82 2.75
CA GLY A 127 15.92 10.15 2.40
C GLY A 127 15.96 10.44 0.88
N ILE A 128 15.55 9.49 0.03
CA ILE A 128 15.49 9.65 -1.42
C ILE A 128 14.21 10.39 -1.81
N LYS A 129 14.30 11.35 -2.73
CA LYS A 129 13.15 12.10 -3.23
C LYS A 129 12.16 11.23 -4.00
N GLY A 130 10.92 11.67 -4.07
CA GLY A 130 9.89 11.07 -4.93
C GLY A 130 10.12 11.27 -6.42
N VAL A 131 9.21 10.70 -7.21
CA VAL A 131 9.24 10.69 -8.69
C VAL A 131 8.21 11.63 -9.33
N MET A 132 7.42 12.38 -8.54
CA MET A 132 6.43 13.32 -9.07
C MET A 132 6.99 14.36 -10.07
N GLY A 133 8.29 14.69 -9.96
CA GLY A 133 8.98 15.57 -10.92
C GLY A 133 9.23 14.96 -12.31
N ALA A 134 8.98 13.67 -12.49
CA ALA A 134 9.08 13.00 -13.80
C ALA A 134 7.88 13.28 -14.71
N ARG A 135 6.77 13.79 -14.16
CA ARG A 135 5.53 14.02 -14.92
C ARG A 135 5.78 14.95 -16.10
N GLY A 136 5.33 14.52 -17.28
CA GLY A 136 5.46 15.27 -18.53
C GLY A 136 6.86 15.28 -19.15
N LEU A 137 7.86 14.65 -18.53
CA LEU A 137 9.16 14.45 -19.17
C LEU A 137 9.04 13.40 -20.28
N PRO A 138 9.77 13.52 -21.41
CA PRO A 138 9.81 12.50 -22.44
C PRO A 138 10.27 11.15 -21.86
N PRO A 139 9.57 10.02 -22.13
CA PRO A 139 9.97 8.71 -21.62
C PRO A 139 11.42 8.33 -21.97
N GLU A 140 11.91 8.72 -23.14
CA GLU A 140 13.28 8.46 -23.58
C GLU A 140 14.32 9.18 -22.72
N ALA A 141 13.98 10.36 -22.20
CA ALA A 141 14.85 11.09 -21.27
C ALA A 141 14.90 10.40 -19.90
N LEU A 142 13.79 9.78 -19.47
CA LEU A 142 13.72 9.01 -18.22
C LEU A 142 14.48 7.69 -18.31
N MET A 143 14.52 7.05 -19.48
CA MET A 143 15.26 5.80 -19.70
C MET A 143 16.74 5.92 -19.34
N ALA A 144 17.38 7.04 -19.66
CA ALA A 144 18.78 7.27 -19.30
C ALA A 144 19.00 7.29 -17.77
N THR A 145 18.05 7.86 -17.02
CA THR A 145 18.09 7.85 -15.54
C THR A 145 17.79 6.46 -14.98
N LEU A 146 16.80 5.74 -15.53
CA LEU A 146 16.41 4.40 -15.08
C LEU A 146 17.48 3.32 -15.35
N ARG A 147 18.50 3.64 -16.17
CA ARG A 147 19.64 2.78 -16.49
C ARG A 147 20.97 3.30 -15.92
N ASP A 148 20.93 4.34 -15.10
CA ASP A 148 22.14 4.91 -14.50
C ASP A 148 22.63 4.09 -13.30
N ALA A 149 23.76 4.49 -12.73
CA ALA A 149 24.37 3.80 -11.58
C ALA A 149 23.50 3.83 -10.30
N ASN A 150 22.50 4.71 -10.22
CA ASN A 150 21.57 4.76 -9.08
C ASN A 150 20.40 3.78 -9.24
N HIS A 151 20.23 3.21 -10.43
CA HIS A 151 19.19 2.23 -10.76
C HIS A 151 19.85 1.01 -11.40
N PRO A 152 20.47 0.11 -10.61
CA PRO A 152 21.29 -0.98 -11.12
C PRO A 152 20.44 -2.14 -11.71
N TYR A 153 19.40 -1.84 -12.49
CA TYR A 153 18.60 -2.80 -13.23
C TYR A 153 19.26 -3.07 -14.59
N THR A 154 19.73 -4.30 -14.79
CA THR A 154 20.28 -4.70 -16.09
C THR A 154 19.17 -5.01 -17.10
N PRO A 155 19.46 -5.03 -18.42
CA PRO A 155 18.52 -5.50 -19.42
C PRO A 155 18.03 -6.94 -19.22
N GLU A 156 18.81 -7.78 -18.54
CA GLU A 156 18.42 -9.14 -18.18
C GLU A 156 17.36 -9.14 -17.07
N MET A 157 17.44 -8.22 -16.10
CA MET A 157 16.46 -8.09 -15.03
C MET A 157 15.14 -7.51 -15.55
N ILE A 158 15.23 -6.38 -16.25
CA ILE A 158 14.11 -5.65 -16.84
C ILE A 158 14.57 -5.24 -18.23
N ALA A 159 13.94 -5.75 -19.29
CA ALA A 159 14.30 -5.42 -20.67
C ALA A 159 14.00 -3.95 -20.99
N ASP A 160 14.63 -3.39 -22.02
CA ASP A 160 14.43 -1.96 -22.37
C ASP A 160 12.97 -1.63 -22.73
N GLU A 161 12.25 -2.57 -23.35
CA GLU A 161 10.82 -2.40 -23.62
C GLU A 161 9.99 -2.36 -22.32
N GLU A 162 10.32 -3.18 -21.34
CA GLU A 162 9.65 -3.23 -20.04
C GLU A 162 9.97 -1.98 -19.21
N MET A 163 11.24 -1.55 -19.23
CA MET A 163 11.67 -0.31 -18.58
C MET A 163 11.05 0.92 -19.24
N LEU A 164 10.81 0.90 -20.56
CA LEU A 164 10.07 1.96 -21.24
C LEU A 164 8.63 2.08 -20.72
N ARG A 165 7.98 0.96 -20.34
CA ARG A 165 6.64 1.01 -19.71
C ARG A 165 6.71 1.75 -18.37
N VAL A 166 7.76 1.54 -17.57
CA VAL A 166 8.01 2.30 -16.34
C VAL A 166 8.22 3.78 -16.65
N ALA A 167 9.05 4.12 -17.64
CA ALA A 167 9.27 5.51 -18.04
C ALA A 167 7.96 6.21 -18.48
N VAL A 168 7.12 5.54 -19.26
CA VAL A 168 5.80 6.06 -19.66
C VAL A 168 4.89 6.24 -18.43
N PHE A 169 4.88 5.28 -17.50
CA PHE A 169 4.15 5.39 -16.23
C PHE A 169 4.63 6.57 -15.37
N LEU A 170 5.94 6.79 -15.23
CA LEU A 170 6.48 7.93 -14.47
C LEU A 170 6.15 9.27 -15.14
N SER A 171 6.11 9.31 -16.47
CA SER A 171 5.78 10.52 -17.23
C SER A 171 4.29 10.86 -17.16
N GLN A 172 3.40 9.86 -17.27
CA GLN A 172 1.97 10.11 -17.54
C GLN A 172 1.02 9.43 -16.55
N GLY A 173 1.50 8.47 -15.76
CA GLY A 173 0.68 7.61 -14.91
C GLY A 173 0.56 8.03 -13.44
N LEU A 174 1.37 8.99 -12.99
CA LEU A 174 1.43 9.43 -11.59
C LEU A 174 0.24 10.30 -11.20
N VAL A 175 -0.28 10.07 -9.99
CA VAL A 175 -1.40 10.83 -9.39
C VAL A 175 -0.93 11.42 -8.07
N ASP A 176 -1.23 12.70 -7.83
CA ASP A 176 -0.90 13.37 -6.58
C ASP A 176 -1.89 12.95 -5.48
N MET A 177 -1.48 11.97 -4.68
CA MET A 177 -2.36 11.38 -3.65
C MET A 177 -2.62 12.31 -2.46
N ARG A 178 -1.87 13.41 -2.30
CA ARG A 178 -2.14 14.43 -1.28
C ARG A 178 -3.52 15.07 -1.44
N SER A 179 -4.10 14.99 -2.64
CA SER A 179 -5.44 15.50 -2.92
C SER A 179 -6.57 14.68 -2.26
N PHE A 180 -6.32 13.41 -1.90
CA PHE A 180 -7.35 12.51 -1.36
C PHE A 180 -6.89 11.60 -0.21
N ILE A 181 -5.61 11.64 0.18
CA ILE A 181 -5.09 10.95 1.37
C ILE A 181 -4.56 11.98 2.36
N ASN A 182 -4.95 11.83 3.63
CA ASN A 182 -4.38 12.58 4.75
C ASN A 182 -3.10 11.89 5.21
N TYR A 183 -1.97 12.59 5.14
CA TYR A 183 -0.66 11.99 5.40
C TYR A 183 -0.30 11.96 6.88
N GLU A 184 -0.98 12.75 7.72
CA GLU A 184 -0.81 12.72 9.16
C GLU A 184 -1.44 11.43 9.75
N THR A 185 -2.61 11.06 9.25
CA THR A 185 -3.36 9.88 9.70
C THR A 185 -3.18 8.65 8.81
N ARG A 186 -2.63 8.81 7.60
CA ARG A 186 -2.58 7.80 6.53
C ARG A 186 -3.98 7.23 6.23
N LYS A 187 -4.97 8.11 6.07
CA LYS A 187 -6.36 7.73 5.77
C LYS A 187 -6.87 8.45 4.53
N VAL A 188 -7.79 7.84 3.80
CA VAL A 188 -8.55 8.54 2.75
C VAL A 188 -9.29 9.73 3.36
N ILE A 189 -9.19 10.89 2.71
CA ILE A 189 -9.91 12.10 3.12
C ILE A 189 -11.40 11.88 2.86
N ALA A 190 -12.22 12.00 3.91
CA ALA A 190 -13.67 11.89 3.78
C ALA A 190 -14.22 12.91 2.77
N GLY A 191 -15.01 12.45 1.79
CA GLY A 191 -15.59 13.30 0.75
C GLY A 191 -14.62 13.72 -0.36
N SER A 192 -13.42 13.14 -0.45
CA SER A 192 -12.47 13.43 -1.55
C SER A 192 -12.91 12.88 -2.92
N GLY A 193 -13.88 11.97 -2.95
CA GLY A 193 -14.50 11.44 -4.17
C GLY A 193 -16.00 11.23 -3.99
N ASP A 194 -16.69 10.92 -5.09
CA ASP A 194 -18.13 10.63 -5.07
C ASP A 194 -18.36 9.20 -4.55
N PHE A 195 -18.82 9.10 -3.31
CA PHE A 195 -19.11 7.84 -2.67
C PHE A 195 -20.10 6.95 -3.46
N THR A 196 -21.13 7.54 -4.06
CA THR A 196 -22.13 6.78 -4.83
C THR A 196 -21.54 6.25 -6.11
N ARG A 197 -20.69 7.04 -6.78
CA ARG A 197 -19.92 6.60 -7.95
C ARG A 197 -18.95 5.48 -7.59
N GLY A 198 -18.20 5.61 -6.49
CA GLY A 198 -17.28 4.59 -6.00
C GLY A 198 -17.97 3.26 -5.72
N ARG A 199 -19.13 3.31 -5.03
CA ARG A 199 -19.98 2.13 -4.80
C ARG A 199 -20.41 1.46 -6.09
N ALA A 200 -20.88 2.24 -7.08
CA ALA A 200 -21.31 1.70 -8.37
C ALA A 200 -20.16 0.99 -9.10
N ILE A 201 -18.96 1.56 -9.09
CA ILE A 201 -17.77 0.93 -9.69
C ILE A 201 -17.44 -0.37 -8.95
N PHE A 202 -17.33 -0.34 -7.62
CA PHE A 202 -16.99 -1.52 -6.83
C PHE A 202 -17.98 -2.67 -7.06
N GLN A 203 -19.28 -2.40 -6.94
CA GLN A 203 -20.33 -3.42 -7.06
C GLN A 203 -20.39 -4.07 -8.44
N THR A 204 -19.99 -3.36 -9.49
CA THR A 204 -20.07 -3.85 -10.88
C THR A 204 -18.77 -4.42 -11.40
N THR A 205 -17.63 -4.05 -10.79
CA THR A 205 -16.30 -4.36 -11.33
C THR A 205 -15.45 -5.18 -10.36
N CYS A 206 -15.47 -4.85 -9.06
CA CYS A 206 -14.60 -5.45 -8.05
C CYS A 206 -15.29 -6.58 -7.27
N ALA A 207 -16.58 -6.42 -6.97
CA ALA A 207 -17.37 -7.35 -6.15
C ALA A 207 -17.53 -8.74 -6.79
N ALA A 208 -17.32 -8.86 -8.12
CA ALA A 208 -17.30 -10.15 -8.80
C ALA A 208 -16.22 -11.09 -8.25
N CYS A 209 -15.13 -10.55 -7.71
CA CYS A 209 -14.06 -11.31 -7.07
C CYS A 209 -14.04 -11.08 -5.55
N HIS A 210 -14.15 -9.82 -5.11
CA HIS A 210 -14.01 -9.46 -3.68
C HIS A 210 -15.31 -9.58 -2.87
N GLY A 211 -16.44 -9.91 -3.48
CA GLY A 211 -17.75 -9.88 -2.82
C GLY A 211 -18.29 -8.47 -2.62
N PHE A 212 -19.59 -8.33 -2.35
CA PHE A 212 -20.22 -7.02 -2.17
C PHE A 212 -19.79 -6.30 -0.90
N ASP A 213 -19.36 -7.04 0.12
CA ASP A 213 -18.80 -6.53 1.37
C ASP A 213 -17.26 -6.51 1.37
N GLY A 214 -16.61 -6.92 0.28
CA GLY A 214 -15.15 -6.92 0.16
C GLY A 214 -14.42 -8.07 0.84
N ARG A 215 -15.13 -9.03 1.45
CA ARG A 215 -14.51 -10.10 2.26
C ARG A 215 -14.40 -11.47 1.58
N ALA A 216 -14.75 -11.57 0.29
CA ALA A 216 -14.74 -12.87 -0.39
C ALA A 216 -13.32 -13.43 -0.66
N LEU A 217 -12.31 -12.57 -0.64
CA LEU A 217 -10.90 -12.94 -0.76
C LEU A 217 -10.17 -12.48 0.50
N ASP A 218 -9.55 -13.42 1.19
CA ASP A 218 -8.77 -13.20 2.41
C ASP A 218 -7.32 -13.59 2.14
N TRP A 219 -6.40 -12.65 2.34
CA TRP A 219 -4.95 -12.86 2.25
C TRP A 219 -4.27 -12.58 3.59
N GLY A 220 -5.01 -12.67 4.70
CA GLY A 220 -4.46 -12.68 6.04
C GLY A 220 -3.60 -13.93 6.31
N ALA A 221 -2.63 -13.78 7.20
CA ALA A 221 -1.91 -14.94 7.75
C ALA A 221 -2.85 -15.80 8.62
N PRO A 222 -2.52 -17.07 8.93
CA PRO A 222 -3.35 -17.89 9.79
C PRO A 222 -3.64 -17.22 11.15
N GLY A 223 -4.92 -16.90 11.41
CA GLY A 223 -5.37 -16.21 12.62
C GLY A 223 -5.48 -14.68 12.50
N GLU A 224 -5.12 -14.15 11.33
CA GLU A 224 -5.33 -12.76 10.92
C GLU A 224 -6.21 -12.73 9.66
N HIS A 225 -6.79 -11.57 9.36
CA HIS A 225 -7.66 -11.41 8.19
C HIS A 225 -7.32 -10.11 7.49
N ASN A 226 -7.06 -10.19 6.18
CA ASN A 226 -6.80 -9.01 5.36
C ASN A 226 -7.72 -9.02 4.14
N TYR A 227 -8.61 -8.04 4.11
CA TYR A 227 -9.58 -7.82 3.05
C TYR A 227 -9.30 -6.48 2.35
N VAL A 228 -9.97 -6.21 1.22
CA VAL A 228 -9.82 -4.90 0.54
C VAL A 228 -10.15 -3.73 1.45
N GLY A 229 -11.11 -3.90 2.38
CA GLY A 229 -11.48 -2.89 3.36
C GLY A 229 -10.36 -2.63 4.37
N THR A 230 -9.79 -3.70 4.94
CA THR A 230 -8.63 -3.65 5.86
C THR A 230 -7.48 -2.87 5.21
N GLU A 231 -7.06 -3.28 4.02
CA GLU A 231 -5.95 -2.65 3.30
C GLU A 231 -6.22 -1.19 2.94
N ALA A 232 -7.43 -0.86 2.46
CA ALA A 232 -7.76 0.50 2.07
C ALA A 232 -7.80 1.46 3.27
N GLN A 233 -8.11 0.93 4.46
CA GLN A 233 -8.06 1.70 5.69
C GLN A 233 -6.62 1.87 6.19
N GLU A 234 -5.75 0.88 6.06
CA GLU A 234 -4.38 0.94 6.63
C GLU A 234 -3.33 1.51 5.66
N LEU A 235 -3.44 1.14 4.39
CA LEU A 235 -2.46 1.40 3.33
C LEU A 235 -3.15 2.02 2.07
N PRO A 236 -3.92 3.13 2.20
CA PRO A 236 -4.68 3.70 1.08
C PRO A 236 -3.81 4.10 -0.14
N ASP A 237 -2.56 4.49 0.10
CA ASP A 237 -1.58 4.81 -0.95
C ASP A 237 -1.19 3.59 -1.79
N GLU A 238 -1.01 2.45 -1.13
CA GLU A 238 -0.72 1.16 -1.78
C GLU A 238 -1.95 0.65 -2.53
N VAL A 239 -3.11 0.66 -1.88
CA VAL A 239 -4.36 0.21 -2.51
C VAL A 239 -4.69 1.06 -3.72
N PHE A 240 -4.54 2.38 -3.67
CA PHE A 240 -4.77 3.23 -4.84
C PHE A 240 -3.85 2.88 -6.01
N ASN A 241 -2.59 2.53 -5.72
CA ASN A 241 -1.65 2.06 -6.74
C ASN A 241 -2.11 0.72 -7.34
N LYS A 242 -2.46 -0.25 -6.50
CA LYS A 242 -2.89 -1.59 -6.93
C LYS A 242 -4.22 -1.56 -7.69
N ILE A 243 -5.24 -0.81 -7.28
CA ILE A 243 -6.47 -0.69 -8.09
C ILE A 243 -6.20 0.03 -9.42
N SER A 244 -5.24 0.96 -9.44
CA SER A 244 -4.88 1.68 -10.65
C SER A 244 -4.13 0.80 -11.64
N ASN A 245 -3.25 -0.08 -11.17
CA ASN A 245 -2.26 -0.77 -12.01
C ASN A 245 -2.37 -2.30 -12.02
N ALA A 246 -3.23 -2.88 -11.18
CA ALA A 246 -3.28 -4.28 -10.78
C ALA A 246 -2.17 -4.68 -9.79
N HIS A 247 -2.42 -5.77 -9.06
CA HIS A 247 -1.45 -6.38 -8.14
C HIS A 247 -0.47 -7.25 -8.95
N PRO A 248 0.87 -7.06 -8.82
CA PRO A 248 1.87 -7.90 -9.50
C PRO A 248 1.69 -9.39 -9.20
N GLY A 249 1.85 -10.27 -10.19
CA GLY A 249 1.71 -11.72 -9.99
C GLY A 249 0.28 -12.21 -9.68
N ALA A 250 -0.74 -11.35 -9.67
CA ALA A 250 -2.13 -11.75 -9.45
C ALA A 250 -3.02 -11.39 -10.63
N ALA A 251 -4.05 -12.21 -10.87
CA ALA A 251 -5.08 -11.96 -11.89
C ALA A 251 -6.12 -10.90 -11.43
N MET A 252 -5.64 -9.83 -10.79
CA MET A 252 -6.45 -8.70 -10.35
C MET A 252 -6.63 -7.72 -11.52
N ILE A 253 -7.86 -7.30 -11.78
CA ILE A 253 -8.12 -6.24 -12.77
C ILE A 253 -7.48 -4.90 -12.34
N ASN A 254 -7.36 -3.96 -13.27
CA ASN A 254 -6.96 -2.59 -12.98
C ASN A 254 -8.00 -1.59 -13.51
N THR A 255 -7.83 -0.33 -13.12
CA THR A 255 -8.78 0.73 -13.43
C THR A 255 -8.18 1.87 -14.27
N ARG A 256 -7.12 1.62 -15.06
CA ARG A 256 -6.51 2.67 -15.92
C ARG A 256 -7.46 3.25 -16.98
N ALA A 257 -8.46 2.47 -17.41
CA ALA A 257 -9.49 2.96 -18.32
C ALA A 257 -10.52 3.90 -17.65
N PHE A 258 -10.56 3.95 -16.31
CA PHE A 258 -11.38 4.88 -15.56
C PHE A 258 -10.62 6.19 -15.32
N SER A 259 -11.36 7.29 -15.14
CA SER A 259 -10.75 8.57 -14.81
C SER A 259 -10.04 8.53 -13.45
N VAL A 260 -9.20 9.52 -13.16
CA VAL A 260 -8.58 9.64 -11.83
C VAL A 260 -9.66 9.85 -10.76
N GLU A 261 -10.67 10.67 -11.06
CA GLU A 261 -11.80 10.96 -10.17
C GLU A 261 -12.62 9.71 -9.85
N ASP A 262 -12.83 8.83 -10.85
CA ASP A 262 -13.49 7.54 -10.65
C ASP A 262 -12.69 6.64 -9.69
N ARG A 263 -11.36 6.61 -9.83
CA ARG A 263 -10.48 5.84 -8.95
C ARG A 263 -10.41 6.40 -7.53
N VAL A 264 -10.42 7.73 -7.38
CA VAL A 264 -10.52 8.38 -6.06
C VAL A 264 -11.88 8.10 -5.41
N SER A 265 -12.96 8.16 -6.20
CA SER A 265 -14.31 7.79 -5.76
C SER A 265 -14.36 6.32 -5.31
N LEU A 266 -13.72 5.43 -6.07
CA LEU A 266 -13.59 4.02 -5.71
C LEU A 266 -12.84 3.85 -4.38
N MET A 267 -11.70 4.51 -4.18
CA MET A 267 -11.00 4.48 -2.88
C MET A 267 -11.85 4.99 -1.73
N ASN A 268 -12.62 6.06 -1.95
CA ASN A 268 -13.50 6.60 -0.93
C ASN A 268 -14.57 5.61 -0.48
N TYR A 269 -15.03 4.74 -1.39
CA TYR A 269 -15.94 3.65 -1.05
C TYR A 269 -15.24 2.45 -0.39
N ILE A 270 -14.14 1.96 -0.97
CA ILE A 270 -13.42 0.77 -0.46
C ILE A 270 -12.96 0.99 0.98
N ALA A 271 -12.48 2.19 1.32
CA ALA A 271 -12.05 2.54 2.68
C ALA A 271 -13.19 2.55 3.73
N THR A 272 -14.44 2.29 3.33
CA THR A 272 -15.61 2.13 4.22
C THR A 272 -16.12 0.69 4.31
N LEU A 273 -15.53 -0.23 3.54
CA LEU A 273 -15.89 -1.64 3.60
C LEU A 273 -15.42 -2.27 4.93
N PRO A 274 -16.11 -3.32 5.40
CA PRO A 274 -15.71 -4.07 6.58
C PRO A 274 -14.23 -4.47 6.57
N ASP A 275 -13.60 -4.35 7.74
CA ASP A 275 -12.21 -4.75 8.03
C ASP A 275 -12.13 -5.90 9.04
N THR A 276 -13.27 -6.41 9.50
CA THR A 276 -13.38 -7.50 10.47
C THR A 276 -14.37 -8.57 9.98
N ILE A 277 -14.28 -9.76 10.59
CA ILE A 277 -15.30 -10.81 10.42
C ILE A 277 -16.53 -10.39 11.24
N ASP A 278 -17.73 -10.52 10.66
CA ASP A 278 -18.96 -10.41 11.44
C ASP A 278 -19.04 -11.62 12.40
N GLU A 279 -19.11 -11.38 13.72
CA GLU A 279 -19.37 -12.43 14.73
C GLU A 279 -20.68 -13.18 14.48
#